data_AF-A0A7V9LEY6-F1
#
_entry.id   AF-A0A7V9LEY6-F1
#
_cell.length_a   1.000
_cell.length_b   1.000
_cell.length_c   1.000
_cell.angle_alpha   90.00
_cell.angle_beta   90.00
_cell.angle_gamma   90.00
#
_symmetry.space_group_name_H-M   'P 1'
#
loop_
_entity.id
_entity.type
_entity.pdbx_description
1 polymer ?
#
loop_
_entity_poly.entity_id
_entity_poly.type
_entity_poly.pdbx_seq_one_letter_code
_entity_poly.pdbx_strand_id
1 'polypeptide(L)'
;MRWAVVIVAILATSAAADDSKLAKEDVPIQPKATVRGKNKLCCGYPLVDELGWALRFYWLTREVDYQEVQGVNIPRGGACAMPANRWVEMYTRDGYFLSRVQERFACSLRLEGSGLMMDDRVVNYTGPCKYGYGTCFEQLDIKKFPFGRGAGTRPLIPFKSVAVDPKVIRIGEPLYIPEFDGLTLPDGSIHDGCVRADDTGGGIKKRKMDFFVVTYGNFRFLLDQLLNVSWITPHVEAPRCEYLRDM
;
A
#
# COMPACT_ATOMS: atom_id res chain seq x y z
N MET A 1 28.68 47.39 31.36
CA MET A 1 27.81 46.22 31.14
C MET A 1 27.02 46.43 29.85
N ARG A 2 27.40 45.75 28.76
CA ARG A 2 26.63 45.73 27.50
C ARG A 2 26.08 44.32 27.34
N TRP A 3 24.75 44.19 27.33
CA TRP A 3 24.07 42.92 27.10
C TRP A 3 23.95 42.71 25.59
N ALA A 4 24.55 41.65 25.07
CA ALA A 4 24.36 41.20 23.70
C ALA A 4 23.16 40.24 23.66
N VAL A 5 22.13 40.61 22.89
CA VAL A 5 20.99 39.73 22.59
C VAL A 5 21.42 38.81 21.45
N VAL A 6 21.51 37.51 21.74
CA VAL A 6 21.74 36.47 20.73
C VAL A 6 20.39 36.08 20.13
N ILE A 7 20.18 36.41 18.87
CA ILE A 7 19.02 35.92 18.09
C ILE A 7 19.39 34.53 17.58
N VAL A 8 18.72 33.50 18.08
CA VAL A 8 18.82 32.12 17.57
C VAL A 8 17.88 31.99 16.38
N ALA A 9 18.43 31.94 15.17
CA ALA A 9 17.70 31.56 13.98
C ALA A 9 17.49 30.02 13.99
N ILE A 10 16.26 29.59 14.20
CA ILE A 10 15.88 28.17 14.07
C ILE A 10 15.72 27.89 12.56
N LEU A 11 16.73 27.27 11.96
CA LEU A 11 16.64 26.71 10.62
C LEU A 11 15.75 25.47 10.67
N ALA A 12 14.55 25.58 10.11
CA ALA A 12 13.69 24.44 9.86
C ALA A 12 14.35 23.55 8.78
N THR A 13 14.91 22.42 9.21
CA THR A 13 15.41 21.40 8.31
C THR A 13 14.23 20.61 7.76
N SER A 14 13.83 20.90 6.52
CA SER A 14 12.97 20.02 5.75
C SER A 14 13.65 18.66 5.62
N ALA A 15 13.00 17.59 6.10
CA ALA A 15 13.51 16.24 5.95
C ALA A 15 13.74 15.93 4.46
N ALA A 16 14.97 15.55 4.11
CA ALA A 16 15.32 15.13 2.77
C ALA A 16 14.50 13.89 2.37
N ALA A 17 13.99 13.90 1.13
CA ALA A 17 13.21 12.81 0.57
C ALA A 17 14.02 11.50 0.52
N ASP A 18 13.41 10.38 0.91
CA ASP A 18 13.94 9.03 0.66
C ASP A 18 13.50 8.59 -0.75
N ASP A 19 14.42 8.76 -1.69
CA ASP A 19 14.32 8.48 -3.12
C ASP A 19 15.00 7.16 -3.52
N SER A 20 15.32 6.30 -2.53
CA SER A 20 16.11 5.07 -2.70
C SER A 20 15.56 4.04 -3.71
N LYS A 21 14.30 4.18 -4.14
CA LYS A 21 13.70 3.41 -5.24
C LYS A 21 13.66 4.13 -6.60
N LEU A 22 13.63 5.47 -6.61
CA LEU A 22 13.59 6.31 -7.82
C LEU A 22 15.00 6.49 -8.42
N ALA A 23 16.02 6.55 -7.56
CA ALA A 23 17.43 6.63 -7.98
C ALA A 23 17.92 5.42 -8.79
N LYS A 24 17.13 4.34 -8.88
CA LYS A 24 17.47 3.14 -9.67
C LYS A 24 17.08 3.22 -11.14
N GLU A 25 16.28 4.21 -11.55
CA GLU A 25 15.74 4.28 -12.92
C GLU A 25 16.12 5.53 -13.71
N ASP A 26 17.02 6.38 -13.18
CA ASP A 26 17.61 7.52 -13.92
C ASP A 26 16.56 8.47 -14.56
N VAL A 27 15.45 8.72 -13.86
CA VAL A 27 14.32 9.52 -14.37
C VAL A 27 14.37 10.97 -13.83
N PRO A 28 14.30 12.01 -14.69
CA PRO A 28 14.28 13.41 -14.27
C PRO A 28 13.00 13.78 -13.51
N ILE A 29 13.15 14.40 -12.34
CA ILE A 29 12.05 14.91 -11.50
C ILE A 29 11.59 16.27 -12.04
N GLN A 30 10.30 16.44 -12.37
CA GLN A 30 9.70 17.72 -12.77
C GLN A 30 8.80 18.29 -11.65
N PRO A 31 8.67 19.63 -11.51
CA PRO A 31 7.84 20.25 -10.47
C PRO A 31 6.34 20.29 -10.81
N LYS A 32 5.54 20.31 -9.74
CA LYS A 32 4.11 19.97 -9.60
C LYS A 32 3.10 20.98 -10.15
N ALA A 33 1.88 20.48 -10.42
CA ALA A 33 0.68 21.27 -10.67
C ALA A 33 0.16 21.96 -9.39
N THR A 34 -0.39 23.18 -9.53
CA THR A 34 -0.87 24.02 -8.42
C THR A 34 -2.33 23.75 -8.09
N VAL A 35 -2.64 23.36 -6.84
CA VAL A 35 -4.02 23.11 -6.37
C VAL A 35 -4.66 24.39 -5.82
N ARG A 36 -5.95 24.61 -6.12
CA ARG A 36 -6.71 25.86 -5.90
C ARG A 36 -7.54 25.82 -4.60
N GLY A 37 -7.31 26.80 -3.70
CA GLY A 37 -8.28 27.36 -2.74
C GLY A 37 -8.63 26.57 -1.45
N LYS A 38 -8.10 27.01 -0.30
CA LYS A 38 -8.39 26.47 1.05
C LYS A 38 -9.63 27.11 1.68
N ASN A 39 -10.69 26.34 1.93
CA ASN A 39 -11.74 26.69 2.90
C ASN A 39 -11.64 25.70 4.09
N LYS A 40 -11.55 26.23 5.32
CA LYS A 40 -11.16 25.49 6.53
C LYS A 40 -12.31 24.76 7.24
N LEU A 41 -13.54 24.84 6.73
CA LEU A 41 -14.73 24.23 7.34
C LEU A 41 -15.42 23.15 6.47
N CYS A 42 -14.95 22.92 5.25
CA CYS A 42 -15.59 22.02 4.28
C CYS A 42 -14.83 20.73 3.99
N CYS A 43 -13.55 20.66 4.37
CA CYS A 43 -12.56 20.02 3.50
C CYS A 43 -11.58 19.07 4.23
N GLY A 44 -11.91 18.67 5.47
CA GLY A 44 -11.06 17.83 6.33
C GLY A 44 -9.79 18.52 6.83
N TYR A 45 -9.05 17.84 7.71
CA TYR A 45 -7.80 18.33 8.29
C TYR A 45 -6.60 17.62 7.66
N PRO A 46 -5.70 18.35 6.96
CA PRO A 46 -4.50 17.75 6.40
C PRO A 46 -3.57 17.25 7.51
N LEU A 47 -3.06 16.03 7.38
CA LEU A 47 -2.13 15.44 8.35
C LEU A 47 -0.69 15.94 8.19
N VAL A 48 -0.38 16.54 7.04
CA VAL A 48 0.93 17.07 6.66
C VAL A 48 0.75 18.33 5.83
N ASP A 49 1.83 19.11 5.72
CA ASP A 49 1.95 20.09 4.64
C ASP A 49 1.93 19.37 3.29
N GLU A 50 1.62 20.14 2.25
CA GLU A 50 1.39 19.64 0.89
C GLU A 50 2.46 18.64 0.45
N LEU A 51 2.00 17.43 0.10
CA LEU A 51 2.80 16.35 -0.45
C LEU A 51 3.94 15.92 0.49
N GLY A 52 3.65 15.92 1.80
CA GLY A 52 4.56 15.51 2.87
C GLY A 52 4.41 14.05 3.34
N TRP A 53 3.60 13.25 2.65
CA TRP A 53 3.35 11.84 3.00
C TRP A 53 3.74 10.89 1.87
N ALA A 54 4.61 9.92 2.12
CA ALA A 54 5.09 9.02 1.07
C ALA A 54 4.01 8.04 0.60
N LEU A 55 3.77 7.97 -0.71
CA LEU A 55 2.84 7.03 -1.35
C LEU A 55 3.60 5.81 -1.88
N ARG A 56 3.07 4.62 -1.60
CA ARG A 56 3.49 3.32 -2.14
C ARG A 56 2.25 2.59 -2.66
N PHE A 57 2.46 1.48 -3.37
CA PHE A 57 1.40 0.64 -3.88
C PHE A 57 1.67 -0.82 -3.56
N TYR A 58 0.60 -1.56 -3.26
CA TYR A 58 0.61 -3.00 -3.03
C TYR A 58 -0.57 -3.66 -3.73
N TRP A 59 -0.44 -4.96 -4.01
CA TRP A 59 -1.41 -5.71 -4.82
C TRP A 59 -1.47 -7.17 -4.39
N LEU A 60 -2.43 -7.93 -4.94
CA LEU A 60 -2.52 -9.35 -4.67
C LEU A 60 -1.39 -10.11 -5.33
N THR A 61 -0.69 -10.95 -4.57
CA THR A 61 0.23 -11.92 -5.18
C THR A 61 -0.59 -12.99 -5.89
N ARG A 62 -0.47 -13.15 -7.21
CA ARG A 62 -1.19 -14.20 -7.95
C ARG A 62 -0.25 -15.34 -8.28
N GLU A 63 -0.64 -16.57 -7.97
CA GLU A 63 0.19 -17.75 -8.19
C GLU A 63 0.52 -17.97 -9.68
N VAL A 64 -0.42 -17.61 -10.56
CA VAL A 64 -0.23 -17.69 -12.02
C VAL A 64 0.97 -16.88 -12.52
N ASP A 65 1.27 -15.74 -11.89
CA ASP A 65 2.38 -14.86 -12.28
C ASP A 65 3.74 -15.52 -12.06
N TYR A 66 3.79 -16.57 -11.22
CA TYR A 66 5.00 -17.30 -10.87
C TYR A 66 5.12 -18.62 -11.63
N GLN A 67 4.24 -18.98 -12.55
CA GLN A 67 4.41 -20.23 -13.32
C GLN A 67 5.55 -20.12 -14.35
N GLU A 68 5.75 -18.94 -14.93
CA GLU A 68 6.77 -18.70 -15.94
C GLU A 68 8.13 -18.31 -15.34
N VAL A 69 9.22 -18.78 -15.95
CA VAL A 69 10.59 -18.48 -15.50
C VAL A 69 10.88 -16.97 -15.55
N GLN A 70 10.26 -16.25 -16.48
CA GLN A 70 10.40 -14.80 -16.68
C GLN A 70 9.05 -14.06 -16.68
N GLY A 71 8.17 -14.36 -15.72
CA GLY A 71 6.89 -13.66 -15.60
C GLY A 71 7.08 -12.13 -15.53
N VAL A 72 6.32 -11.40 -16.36
CA VAL A 72 6.40 -9.93 -16.47
C VAL A 72 6.06 -9.22 -15.15
N ASN A 73 5.28 -9.90 -14.31
CA ASN A 73 4.80 -9.41 -13.01
C ASN A 73 5.65 -9.89 -11.82
N ILE A 74 6.74 -10.62 -12.06
CA ILE A 74 7.64 -11.05 -10.99
C ILE A 74 8.62 -9.91 -10.69
N PRO A 75 8.75 -9.46 -9.43
CA PRO A 75 9.76 -8.48 -9.06
C PRO A 75 11.16 -8.97 -9.49
N ARG A 76 11.81 -8.23 -10.41
CA ARG A 76 13.15 -8.56 -10.93
C ARG A 76 14.27 -8.40 -9.89
N GLY A 77 13.95 -7.88 -8.70
CA GLY A 77 14.85 -7.71 -7.57
C GLY A 77 14.07 -7.58 -6.25
N GLY A 78 14.79 -7.61 -5.12
CA GLY A 78 14.20 -7.54 -3.78
C GLY A 78 14.26 -8.88 -3.02
N ALA A 79 13.61 -8.93 -1.85
CA ALA A 79 13.75 -10.04 -0.90
C ALA A 79 13.27 -11.41 -1.44
N CYS A 80 12.42 -11.42 -2.48
CA CYS A 80 11.86 -12.63 -3.08
C CYS A 80 12.42 -12.96 -4.48
N ALA A 81 13.53 -12.33 -4.88
CA ALA A 81 14.23 -12.67 -6.11
C ALA A 81 14.95 -14.03 -5.95
N MET A 82 14.22 -15.10 -6.27
CA MET A 82 14.65 -16.49 -6.06
C MET A 82 14.42 -17.32 -7.32
N PRO A 83 15.18 -18.40 -7.55
CA PRO A 83 15.03 -19.23 -8.74
C PRO A 83 13.68 -19.97 -8.75
N ALA A 84 13.12 -20.16 -9.96
CA ALA A 84 11.81 -20.78 -10.17
C ALA A 84 11.73 -22.28 -9.83
N ASN A 85 12.87 -22.93 -9.57
CA ASN A 85 12.95 -24.38 -9.37
C ASN A 85 12.74 -24.82 -7.91
N ARG A 86 12.49 -23.89 -6.98
CA ARG A 86 12.26 -24.20 -5.56
C ARG A 86 10.78 -24.18 -5.22
N TRP A 87 10.36 -25.21 -4.49
CA TRP A 87 8.99 -25.43 -4.06
C TRP A 87 8.92 -25.58 -2.56
N VAL A 88 7.88 -25.03 -1.96
CA VAL A 88 7.63 -25.06 -0.52
C VAL A 88 6.20 -25.45 -0.25
N GLU A 89 5.98 -26.01 0.93
CA GLU A 89 4.66 -26.39 1.41
C GLU A 89 4.11 -25.29 2.31
N MET A 90 2.87 -24.88 2.04
CA MET A 90 2.13 -23.92 2.84
C MET A 90 1.24 -24.65 3.83
N TYR A 91 1.20 -24.14 5.06
CA TYR A 91 0.41 -24.71 6.15
C TYR A 91 -0.42 -23.64 6.85
N THR A 92 -1.52 -24.05 7.47
CA THR A 92 -2.25 -23.24 8.43
C THR A 92 -1.53 -23.17 9.78
N ARG A 93 -1.96 -22.24 10.65
CA ARG A 93 -1.46 -22.16 12.04
C ARG A 93 -1.65 -23.45 12.83
N ASP A 94 -2.73 -24.17 12.54
CA ASP A 94 -3.05 -25.46 13.18
C ASP A 94 -2.26 -26.63 12.60
N GLY A 95 -1.46 -26.40 11.54
CA GLY A 95 -0.63 -27.42 10.90
C GLY A 95 -1.33 -28.19 9.78
N TYR A 96 -2.47 -27.72 9.29
CA TYR A 96 -3.12 -28.31 8.12
C TYR A 96 -2.39 -27.91 6.84
N PHE A 97 -2.11 -28.89 5.97
CA PHE A 97 -1.54 -28.64 4.65
C PHE A 97 -2.52 -27.84 3.78
N LEU A 98 -2.03 -26.79 3.11
CA LEU A 98 -2.83 -25.98 2.18
C LEU A 98 -2.52 -26.29 0.72
N SER A 99 -1.24 -26.21 0.34
CA SER A 99 -0.76 -26.46 -1.02
C SER A 99 0.77 -26.50 -1.06
N ARG A 100 1.32 -27.03 -2.16
CA ARG A 100 2.73 -26.93 -2.52
C ARG A 100 2.88 -25.94 -3.66
N VAL A 101 3.63 -24.87 -3.44
CA VAL A 101 3.77 -23.73 -4.35
C VAL A 101 5.23 -23.39 -4.58
N GLN A 102 5.52 -22.51 -5.54
CA GLN A 102 6.88 -22.01 -5.73
C GLN A 102 7.32 -21.13 -4.55
N GLU A 103 8.57 -21.26 -4.12
CA GLU A 103 9.12 -20.53 -2.97
C GLU A 103 9.02 -19.01 -3.17
N ARG A 104 9.27 -18.53 -4.40
CA ARG A 104 9.12 -17.12 -4.77
C ARG A 104 7.69 -16.60 -4.63
N PHE A 105 6.67 -17.42 -4.93
CA PHE A 105 5.28 -17.06 -4.70
C PHE A 105 4.98 -16.98 -3.19
N ALA A 106 5.38 -17.99 -2.41
CA ALA A 106 5.17 -17.97 -0.96
C ALA A 106 5.86 -16.78 -0.27
N CYS A 107 7.05 -16.40 -0.74
CA CYS A 107 7.76 -15.22 -0.27
C CYS A 107 7.01 -13.93 -0.60
N SER A 108 6.56 -13.76 -1.86
CA SER A 108 5.80 -12.58 -2.26
C SER A 108 4.45 -12.50 -1.54
N LEU A 109 3.75 -13.61 -1.39
CA LEU A 109 2.51 -13.69 -0.61
C LEU A 109 2.72 -13.25 0.85
N ARG A 110 3.86 -13.60 1.45
CA ARG A 110 4.23 -13.12 2.79
C ARG A 110 4.49 -11.61 2.83
N LEU A 111 5.04 -11.02 1.76
CA LEU A 111 5.33 -9.59 1.69
C LEU A 111 4.07 -8.76 1.45
N GLU A 112 3.26 -9.15 0.46
CA GLU A 112 2.02 -8.44 0.08
C GLU A 112 0.87 -8.73 1.05
N GLY A 113 0.96 -9.81 1.82
CA GLY A 113 0.00 -10.20 2.86
C GLY A 113 -1.18 -11.03 2.33
N SER A 114 -1.59 -10.84 1.08
CA SER A 114 -2.71 -11.55 0.46
C SER A 114 -2.35 -12.05 -0.95
N GLY A 115 -2.98 -13.15 -1.38
CA GLY A 115 -2.79 -13.66 -2.72
C GLY A 115 -3.88 -14.59 -3.22
N LEU A 116 -3.87 -14.77 -4.54
CA LEU A 116 -4.81 -15.59 -5.29
C LEU A 116 -4.08 -16.81 -5.81
N MET A 117 -4.55 -17.99 -5.41
CA MET A 117 -4.06 -19.28 -5.89
C MET A 117 -4.61 -19.58 -7.29
N MET A 118 -4.01 -20.54 -8.00
CA MET A 118 -4.49 -20.96 -9.33
C MET A 118 -5.87 -21.64 -9.32
N ASP A 119 -6.32 -22.13 -8.16
CA ASP A 119 -7.63 -22.74 -7.95
C ASP A 119 -8.66 -21.76 -7.37
N ASP A 120 -8.45 -20.46 -7.61
CA ASP A 120 -9.29 -19.33 -7.19
C ASP A 120 -9.45 -19.15 -5.67
N ARG A 121 -8.69 -19.89 -4.85
CA ARG A 121 -8.65 -19.63 -3.41
C ARG A 121 -7.89 -18.34 -3.13
N VAL A 122 -8.46 -17.52 -2.27
CA VAL A 122 -7.78 -16.37 -1.67
C VAL A 122 -7.13 -16.81 -0.38
N VAL A 123 -5.83 -16.54 -0.26
CA VAL A 123 -5.01 -16.89 0.90
C VAL A 123 -4.38 -15.65 1.52
N ASN A 124 -4.32 -15.63 2.85
CA ASN A 124 -3.70 -14.55 3.62
C ASN A 124 -2.52 -15.06 4.44
N TYR A 125 -1.49 -14.23 4.58
CA TYR A 125 -0.42 -14.43 5.56
C TYR A 125 -0.97 -14.30 6.97
N THR A 126 -0.58 -15.23 7.85
CA THR A 126 -1.03 -15.22 9.25
C THR A 126 0.09 -15.10 10.25
N GLY A 127 1.36 -15.13 9.86
CA GLY A 127 2.46 -15.04 10.81
C GLY A 127 3.56 -16.09 10.65
N PRO A 128 4.56 -16.08 11.54
CA PRO A 128 5.54 -17.15 11.67
C PRO A 128 4.88 -18.50 11.93
N CYS A 129 5.49 -19.56 11.40
CA CYS A 129 5.01 -20.94 11.51
C CYS A 129 6.12 -21.85 12.03
N LYS A 130 5.73 -22.90 12.75
CA LYS A 130 6.63 -24.02 13.08
C LYS A 130 6.68 -25.10 11.98
N TYR A 131 5.85 -24.96 10.94
CA TYR A 131 5.69 -25.91 9.85
C TYR A 131 6.19 -25.34 8.52
N GLY A 132 6.55 -26.23 7.60
CA GLY A 132 6.84 -25.90 6.20
C GLY A 132 7.82 -24.73 6.04
N TYR A 133 7.42 -23.74 5.24
CA TYR A 133 8.19 -22.53 4.91
C TYR A 133 8.49 -21.57 6.10
N GLY A 134 8.16 -21.95 7.34
CA GLY A 134 8.32 -21.09 8.52
C GLY A 134 7.35 -19.90 8.56
N THR A 135 6.35 -19.91 7.67
CA THR A 135 5.30 -18.90 7.54
C THR A 135 3.96 -19.60 7.33
N CYS A 136 2.95 -19.27 8.15
CA CYS A 136 1.64 -19.88 8.07
C CYS A 136 0.71 -18.99 7.26
N PHE A 137 -0.23 -19.62 6.57
CA PHE A 137 -1.23 -18.95 5.76
C PHE A 137 -2.63 -19.45 6.14
N GLU A 138 -3.66 -18.74 5.73
CA GLU A 138 -5.03 -19.21 5.87
C GLU A 138 -5.78 -19.01 4.57
N GLN A 139 -6.66 -19.95 4.24
CA GLN A 139 -7.65 -19.74 3.20
C GLN A 139 -8.77 -18.86 3.74
N LEU A 140 -9.19 -17.89 2.94
CA LEU A 140 -10.27 -16.99 3.26
C LEU A 140 -11.59 -17.43 2.64
N ASP A 141 -12.69 -17.01 3.27
CA ASP A 141 -14.01 -17.02 2.64
C ASP A 141 -14.07 -15.90 1.59
N ILE A 142 -14.07 -16.29 0.31
CA ILE A 142 -14.07 -15.37 -0.83
C ILE A 142 -15.28 -14.43 -0.85
N LYS A 143 -16.42 -14.83 -0.25
CA LYS A 143 -17.61 -13.97 -0.17
C LYS A 143 -17.40 -12.80 0.80
N LYS A 144 -16.53 -12.97 1.79
CA LYS A 144 -16.20 -11.95 2.79
C LYS A 144 -14.93 -11.18 2.43
N PHE A 145 -13.94 -11.86 1.88
CA PHE A 145 -12.60 -11.33 1.62
C PHE A 145 -12.16 -11.63 0.18
N PRO A 146 -12.86 -11.08 -0.84
CA PRO A 146 -12.57 -11.39 -2.24
C PRO A 146 -11.17 -10.99 -2.68
N PHE A 147 -10.57 -10.00 -2.03
CA PHE A 147 -9.23 -9.49 -2.33
C PHE A 147 -8.28 -9.58 -1.14
N GLY A 148 -8.58 -10.41 -0.16
CA GLY A 148 -7.78 -10.54 1.05
C GLY A 148 -8.36 -9.80 2.25
N ARG A 149 -7.77 -10.11 3.40
CA ARG A 149 -8.10 -9.51 4.69
C ARG A 149 -6.98 -8.56 5.09
N GLY A 150 -7.32 -7.31 5.33
CA GLY A 150 -6.39 -6.32 5.87
C GLY A 150 -6.22 -6.47 7.39
N ALA A 151 -5.89 -5.36 8.05
CA ALA A 151 -5.68 -5.32 9.48
C ALA A 151 -6.98 -5.60 10.26
N GLY A 152 -6.90 -6.54 11.21
CA GLY A 152 -8.05 -7.03 11.95
C GLY A 152 -8.90 -7.97 11.09
N THR A 153 -10.14 -7.57 10.78
CA THR A 153 -11.12 -8.36 10.00
C THR A 153 -11.71 -7.57 8.85
N ARG A 154 -11.05 -6.50 8.40
CA ARG A 154 -11.56 -5.65 7.32
C ARG A 154 -11.22 -6.26 5.95
N PRO A 155 -12.18 -6.30 5.02
CA PRO A 155 -11.90 -6.70 3.65
C PRO A 155 -11.10 -5.62 2.92
N LEU A 156 -10.16 -6.04 2.08
CA LEU A 156 -9.50 -5.14 1.15
C LEU A 156 -10.44 -4.79 0.01
N ILE A 157 -10.62 -3.49 -0.22
CA ILE A 157 -11.49 -2.93 -1.25
C ILE A 157 -10.60 -2.29 -2.33
N PRO A 158 -10.70 -2.73 -3.59
CA PRO A 158 -9.97 -2.16 -4.72
C PRO A 158 -10.04 -0.65 -4.75
N PHE A 159 -8.89 0.01 -4.84
CA PHE A 159 -8.78 1.46 -4.95
C PHE A 159 -9.42 2.24 -3.78
N LYS A 160 -9.75 1.59 -2.66
CA LYS A 160 -10.30 2.25 -1.47
C LYS A 160 -9.51 1.92 -0.21
N SER A 161 -8.92 0.74 -0.13
CA SER A 161 -8.11 0.36 1.03
C SER A 161 -6.69 0.91 0.94
N VAL A 162 -6.19 1.44 2.06
CA VAL A 162 -4.80 1.82 2.24
C VAL A 162 -4.19 1.16 3.48
N ALA A 163 -2.92 0.77 3.38
CA ALA A 163 -2.13 0.41 4.53
C ALA A 163 -1.49 1.66 5.14
N VAL A 164 -1.57 1.79 6.46
CA VAL A 164 -1.06 2.94 7.22
C VAL A 164 -0.28 2.51 8.46
N ASP A 165 0.36 3.47 9.14
CA ASP A 165 0.83 3.27 10.49
C ASP A 165 -0.34 3.46 11.49
N PRO A 166 -0.79 2.40 12.19
CA PRO A 166 -1.92 2.49 13.10
C PRO A 166 -1.66 3.40 14.31
N LYS A 167 -0.40 3.77 14.57
CA LYS A 167 -0.02 4.74 15.61
C LYS A 167 -0.29 6.19 15.18
N VAL A 168 -0.47 6.44 13.89
CA VAL A 168 -0.71 7.77 13.33
C VAL A 168 -2.14 7.90 12.82
N ILE A 169 -2.63 6.90 12.10
CA ILE A 169 -4.00 6.86 11.55
C ILE A 169 -4.66 5.59 12.06
N ARG A 170 -5.81 5.70 12.74
CA ARG A 170 -6.53 4.54 13.26
C ARG A 170 -7.07 3.68 12.11
N ILE A 171 -7.06 2.37 12.32
CA ILE A 171 -7.68 1.43 11.37
C ILE A 171 -9.18 1.69 11.30
N GLY A 172 -9.72 1.74 10.08
CA GLY A 172 -11.08 2.12 9.74
C GLY A 172 -11.30 3.62 9.53
N GLU A 173 -10.28 4.47 9.72
CA GLU A 173 -10.42 5.91 9.49
C GLU A 173 -10.52 6.21 7.98
N PRO A 174 -11.59 6.90 7.53
CA PRO A 174 -11.65 7.44 6.19
C PRO A 174 -10.68 8.60 6.01
N LEU A 175 -10.09 8.67 4.83
CA LEU A 175 -9.15 9.71 4.44
C LEU A 175 -9.56 10.27 3.10
N TYR A 176 -9.40 11.58 2.96
CA TYR A 176 -9.45 12.24 1.68
C TYR A 176 -8.03 12.53 1.19
N ILE A 177 -7.73 12.16 -0.05
CA ILE A 177 -6.45 12.41 -0.72
C ILE A 177 -6.76 13.27 -1.94
N PRO A 178 -6.49 14.58 -1.90
CA PRO A 178 -6.74 15.48 -3.02
C PRO A 178 -6.10 15.02 -4.32
N GLU A 179 -4.91 14.40 -4.25
CA GLU A 179 -4.19 13.89 -5.42
C GLU A 179 -4.88 12.69 -6.08
N PHE A 180 -5.84 12.04 -5.41
CA PHE A 180 -6.64 10.94 -5.95
C PHE A 180 -8.02 11.40 -6.44
N ASP A 181 -8.43 12.64 -6.19
CA ASP A 181 -9.73 13.15 -6.63
C ASP A 181 -9.68 13.51 -8.11
N GLY A 182 -10.57 12.92 -8.90
CA GLY A 182 -10.55 13.05 -10.37
C GLY A 182 -9.61 12.07 -11.06
N LEU A 183 -8.95 11.16 -10.34
CA LEU A 183 -8.06 10.16 -10.92
C LEU A 183 -8.88 9.13 -11.70
N THR A 184 -8.55 8.92 -12.98
CA THR A 184 -9.19 7.86 -13.77
C THR A 184 -8.65 6.50 -13.31
N LEU A 185 -9.54 5.54 -13.06
CA LEU A 185 -9.21 4.17 -12.70
C LEU A 185 -9.12 3.27 -13.95
N PRO A 186 -8.51 2.08 -13.86
CA PRO A 186 -8.34 1.17 -15.01
C PRO A 186 -9.64 0.76 -15.70
N ASP A 187 -10.78 0.82 -15.00
CA ASP A 187 -12.12 0.52 -15.54
C ASP A 187 -12.81 1.76 -16.16
N GLY A 188 -12.14 2.91 -16.19
CA GLY A 188 -12.66 4.18 -16.68
C GLY A 188 -13.50 4.97 -15.67
N SER A 189 -13.74 4.42 -14.47
CA SER A 189 -14.39 5.18 -13.40
C SER A 189 -13.47 6.26 -12.84
N ILE A 190 -14.05 7.24 -12.15
CA ILE A 190 -13.30 8.35 -11.54
C ILE A 190 -13.24 8.13 -10.03
N HIS A 191 -12.03 8.13 -9.50
CA HIS A 191 -11.78 8.08 -8.07
C HIS A 191 -12.12 9.44 -7.43
N ASP A 192 -12.86 9.41 -6.32
CA ASP A 192 -13.42 10.58 -5.62
C ASP A 192 -12.50 11.16 -4.53
N GLY A 193 -11.25 10.71 -4.52
CA GLY A 193 -10.23 11.03 -3.51
C GLY A 193 -10.39 10.30 -2.17
N CYS A 194 -11.45 9.51 -1.96
CA CYS A 194 -11.72 8.89 -0.67
C CYS A 194 -11.15 7.48 -0.57
N VAL A 195 -10.38 7.23 0.49
CA VAL A 195 -9.82 5.93 0.86
C VAL A 195 -10.05 5.65 2.35
N ARG A 196 -9.76 4.44 2.81
CA ARG A 196 -9.88 4.03 4.21
C ARG A 196 -8.68 3.23 4.68
N ALA A 197 -8.24 3.50 5.90
CA ALA A 197 -7.19 2.77 6.58
C ALA A 197 -7.62 1.33 6.93
N ASP A 198 -7.60 0.41 5.96
CA ASP A 198 -8.04 -0.98 6.14
C ASP A 198 -6.89 -1.94 6.46
N ASP A 199 -5.64 -1.51 6.31
CA ASP A 199 -4.50 -2.41 6.42
C ASP A 199 -3.29 -1.81 7.12
N THR A 200 -2.31 -2.65 7.43
CA THR A 200 -1.02 -2.27 7.99
C THR A 200 0.10 -3.11 7.40
N GLY A 201 1.29 -2.54 7.28
CA GLY A 201 2.47 -3.28 6.81
C GLY A 201 3.66 -3.14 7.75
N GLY A 202 4.55 -4.14 7.75
CA GLY A 202 5.82 -4.07 8.50
C GLY A 202 6.66 -2.86 8.10
N GLY A 203 6.70 -2.55 6.80
CA GLY A 203 7.43 -1.41 6.22
C GLY A 203 6.66 -0.08 6.19
N ILE A 204 5.38 -0.08 6.57
CA ILE A 204 4.51 1.10 6.58
C ILE A 204 4.51 1.71 7.99
N LYS A 205 5.25 2.80 8.14
CA LYS A 205 5.54 3.47 9.41
C LYS A 205 5.56 4.98 9.21
N LYS A 206 5.10 5.73 10.22
CA LYS A 206 5.03 7.19 10.22
C LYS A 206 4.26 7.71 8.99
N ARG A 207 4.88 8.61 8.21
CA ARG A 207 4.28 9.28 7.04
C ARG A 207 4.47 8.46 5.76
N LYS A 208 4.00 7.22 5.78
CA LYS A 208 3.99 6.32 4.63
C LYS A 208 2.61 5.69 4.50
N MET A 209 2.10 5.62 3.29
CA MET A 209 0.84 5.00 2.95
C MET A 209 1.06 4.06 1.78
N ASP A 210 0.45 2.89 1.84
CA ASP A 210 0.44 1.93 0.74
C ASP A 210 -0.97 1.85 0.15
N PHE A 211 -1.15 2.07 -1.14
CA PHE A 211 -2.45 2.08 -1.81
C PHE A 211 -2.74 0.74 -2.46
N PHE A 212 -3.90 0.15 -2.14
CA PHE A 212 -4.29 -1.16 -2.65
C PHE A 212 -4.85 -1.06 -4.07
N VAL A 213 -4.14 -1.64 -5.02
CA VAL A 213 -4.47 -1.53 -6.45
C VAL A 213 -4.79 -2.87 -7.12
N VAL A 214 -4.92 -3.94 -6.34
CA VAL A 214 -5.30 -5.30 -6.78
C VAL A 214 -4.27 -6.02 -7.66
N THR A 215 -3.73 -5.38 -8.70
CA THR A 215 -2.79 -6.00 -9.64
C THR A 215 -1.62 -5.07 -10.01
N TYR A 216 -0.52 -5.66 -10.46
CA TYR A 216 0.63 -4.90 -10.99
C TYR A 216 0.26 -4.07 -12.24
N GLY A 217 -0.64 -4.56 -13.09
CA GLY A 217 -1.14 -3.81 -14.25
C GLY A 217 -1.83 -2.51 -13.82
N ASN A 218 -2.68 -2.58 -12.79
CA ASN A 218 -3.34 -1.40 -12.23
C ASN A 218 -2.34 -0.43 -11.60
N PHE A 219 -1.31 -0.93 -10.92
CA PHE A 219 -0.21 -0.09 -10.43
C PHE A 219 0.44 0.71 -11.58
N ARG A 220 0.80 0.06 -12.69
CA ARG A 220 1.42 0.72 -13.84
C ARG A 220 0.51 1.78 -14.46
N PHE A 221 -0.78 1.48 -14.57
CA PHE A 221 -1.77 2.43 -15.05
C PHE A 221 -1.87 3.66 -14.14
N LEU A 222 -2.01 3.45 -12.82
CA LEU A 222 -2.16 4.55 -11.87
C LEU A 222 -0.89 5.41 -11.76
N LEU A 223 0.29 4.82 -11.91
CA LEU A 223 1.55 5.58 -11.91
C LEU A 223 1.61 6.60 -13.05
N ASP A 224 1.12 6.22 -14.24
CA ASP A 224 0.99 7.09 -15.40
C ASP A 224 -0.04 8.20 -15.16
N GLN A 225 -1.23 7.84 -14.65
CA GLN A 225 -2.29 8.81 -14.36
C GLN A 225 -1.93 9.81 -13.25
N LEU A 226 -1.15 9.38 -12.26
CA LEU A 226 -0.65 10.24 -11.19
C LEU A 226 0.55 11.10 -11.61
N LEU A 227 0.99 11.05 -12.88
CA LEU A 227 2.15 11.79 -13.39
C LEU A 227 3.39 11.60 -12.49
N ASN A 228 3.63 10.38 -12.01
CA ASN A 228 4.71 10.02 -11.08
C ASN A 228 4.68 10.72 -9.71
N VAL A 229 3.51 11.19 -9.26
CA VAL A 229 3.32 11.62 -7.86
C VAL A 229 3.58 10.45 -6.92
N SER A 230 4.62 10.59 -6.09
CA SER A 230 5.05 9.60 -5.09
C SER A 230 4.86 10.07 -3.64
N TRP A 231 4.24 11.24 -3.49
CA TRP A 231 3.94 11.87 -2.21
C TRP A 231 2.53 12.46 -2.27
N ILE A 232 1.78 12.43 -1.18
CA ILE A 232 0.36 12.81 -1.12
C ILE A 232 0.07 13.66 0.12
N THR A 233 -1.12 14.24 0.15
CA THR A 233 -1.60 15.09 1.23
C THR A 233 -2.86 14.46 1.84
N PRO A 234 -2.75 13.46 2.73
CA PRO A 234 -3.93 12.84 3.32
C PRO A 234 -4.61 13.78 4.33
N HIS A 235 -5.93 13.86 4.25
CA HIS A 235 -6.80 14.62 5.14
C HIS A 235 -7.67 13.65 5.95
N VAL A 236 -7.83 13.90 7.25
CA VAL A 236 -8.80 13.21 8.12
C VAL A 236 -10.06 14.05 8.28
N GLU A 237 -11.14 13.44 8.77
CA GLU A 237 -12.41 14.12 9.08
C GLU A 237 -12.97 14.93 7.90
N ALA A 238 -12.73 14.46 6.67
CA ALA A 238 -13.33 15.02 5.47
C ALA A 238 -14.76 14.48 5.31
N PRO A 239 -15.82 15.32 5.40
CA PRO A 239 -17.21 14.82 5.38
C PRO A 239 -17.55 14.02 4.12
N ARG A 240 -16.93 14.36 2.98
CA ARG A 240 -17.13 13.65 1.71
C ARG A 240 -16.70 12.17 1.73
N CYS A 241 -15.84 11.77 2.67
CA CYS A 241 -15.36 10.39 2.78
C CYS A 241 -16.01 9.63 3.95
N GLU A 242 -16.96 10.25 4.66
CA GLU A 242 -17.58 9.65 5.84
C GLU A 242 -18.33 8.36 5.53
N TYR A 243 -18.86 8.22 4.31
CA TYR A 243 -19.54 7.00 3.84
C TYR A 243 -18.66 5.75 3.91
N LEU A 244 -17.34 5.89 3.96
CA LEU A 244 -16.42 4.77 4.11
C LEU A 244 -16.37 4.24 5.55
N ARG A 245 -16.86 4.95 6.58
CA ARG A 245 -16.82 4.44 7.97
C ARG A 245 -17.60 3.14 8.14
N ASP A 246 -18.72 3.02 7.44
CA ASP A 246 -19.71 1.95 7.61
C ASP A 246 -19.61 0.82 6.58
N MET A 247 -18.62 0.89 5.67
CA MET A 247 -18.36 -0.15 4.65
C MET A 247 -17.74 -1.44 5.18
#